data_AF-A0A6V8PTP6-F1
#
_entry.id   AF-A0A6V8PTP6-F1
#
_cell.length_a   1.000
_cell.length_b   1.000
_cell.length_c   1.000
_cell.angle_alpha   90.00
_cell.angle_beta   90.00
_cell.angle_gamma   90.00
#
_symmetry.space_group_name_H-M   'P 1'
#
loop_
_entity.id
_entity.type
_entity.pdbx_description
1 polymer ?
#
loop_
_entity_poly.entity_id
_entity_poly.type
_entity_poly.pdbx_seq_one_letter_code
_entity_poly.pdbx_strand_id
1 'polypeptide(L)'
;HRPIQGTIKTCTIKREVDRWYACFSVEYEPGQKSIPTKAVGIDVGIRSFAVFSTGEAIENPKYLGKSEKKLAKRQRELSLKKKGSASRKKARLIVAKLHRKVRNQRSDFHHKLSRKLELMCLFILERSSST
;
A
#
# COMPACT_ATOMS: atom_id res chain seq x y z
N HIS A 1 -11.63 -6.10 -13.80
CA HIS A 1 -12.32 -6.10 -12.48
C HIS A 1 -12.58 -7.56 -12.11
N ARG A 2 -12.31 -8.00 -10.87
CA ARG A 2 -12.61 -9.39 -10.42
C ARG A 2 -14.11 -9.51 -10.15
N PRO A 3 -14.82 -10.56 -10.63
CA PRO A 3 -16.24 -10.74 -10.33
C PRO A 3 -16.52 -10.70 -8.82
N ILE A 4 -17.63 -10.07 -8.43
CA ILE A 4 -18.06 -9.98 -7.04
C ILE A 4 -18.63 -11.35 -6.63
N GLN A 5 -18.15 -11.91 -5.53
CA GLN A 5 -18.60 -13.17 -4.97
C GLN A 5 -19.32 -12.90 -3.65
N GLY A 6 -20.54 -13.39 -3.50
CA GLY A 6 -21.39 -13.16 -2.33
C GLY A 6 -22.39 -12.01 -2.49
N THR A 7 -23.08 -11.68 -1.41
CA THR A 7 -24.19 -10.72 -1.39
C THR A 7 -23.69 -9.34 -0.97
N ILE A 8 -23.87 -8.33 -1.83
CA ILE A 8 -23.50 -6.94 -1.53
C ILE A 8 -24.39 -6.42 -0.39
N LYS A 9 -23.77 -5.95 0.69
CA LYS A 9 -24.45 -5.30 1.83
C LYS A 9 -24.42 -3.78 1.75
N THR A 10 -23.33 -3.23 1.22
CA THR A 10 -23.12 -1.79 1.22
C THR A 10 -22.28 -1.40 0.01
N CYS A 11 -22.65 -0.29 -0.63
CA CYS A 11 -21.85 0.37 -1.65
C CYS A 11 -21.45 1.76 -1.16
N THR A 12 -20.15 1.96 -0.95
CA THR A 12 -19.59 3.25 -0.54
C THR A 12 -18.95 3.94 -1.74
N ILE A 13 -19.48 5.10 -2.12
CA ILE A 13 -18.88 5.94 -3.15
C ILE A 13 -17.85 6.87 -2.51
N LYS A 14 -16.59 6.73 -2.92
CA LYS A 14 -15.47 7.52 -2.40
C LYS A 14 -14.78 8.28 -3.52
N ARG A 15 -14.48 9.55 -3.28
CA ARG A 15 -13.60 10.34 -4.16
C ARG A 15 -12.19 10.40 -3.59
N GLU A 16 -11.19 10.12 -4.41
CA GLU A 16 -9.77 10.30 -4.07
C GLU A 16 -9.08 11.12 -5.16
N VAL A 17 -8.71 12.37 -4.82
CA VAL A 17 -8.11 13.34 -5.74
C VAL A 17 -9.03 13.58 -6.95
N ASP A 18 -8.72 12.97 -8.09
CA ASP A 18 -9.43 13.08 -9.38
C ASP A 18 -10.14 11.78 -9.79
N ARG A 19 -10.26 10.79 -8.89
CA ARG A 19 -10.89 9.50 -9.17
C ARG A 19 -12.05 9.24 -8.22
N TRP A 20 -13.08 8.58 -8.75
CA TRP A 20 -14.18 8.02 -7.99
C TRP A 20 -14.02 6.51 -7.89
N TYR A 21 -14.37 5.95 -6.74
CA TYR A 21 -14.37 4.51 -6.48
C TYR A 21 -15.74 4.13 -5.93
N ALA A 22 -16.28 3.02 -6.42
CA ALA A 22 -17.36 2.31 -5.78
C ALA A 22 -16.74 1.13 -5.01
N CYS A 23 -16.87 1.17 -3.69
CA CYS A 23 -16.39 0.11 -2.80
C CYS A 23 -17.59 -0.73 -2.35
N PHE A 24 -17.61 -2.01 -2.73
CA PHE A 24 -18.66 -2.94 -2.34
C PHE A 24 -18.19 -3.76 -1.13
N SER A 25 -18.94 -3.67 -0.04
CA SER A 25 -18.82 -4.59 1.09
C SER A 25 -19.76 -5.76 0.85
N VAL A 26 -19.22 -6.97 0.92
CA VAL A 26 -19.90 -8.19 0.47
C VAL A 26 -19.83 -9.22 1.58
N GLU A 27 -20.98 -9.81 1.89
CA GLU A 27 -21.07 -10.99 2.74
C GLU A 27 -20.89 -12.23 1.89
N TYR A 28 -19.93 -13.07 2.24
CA TYR A 28 -19.69 -14.34 1.57
C TYR A 28 -19.14 -15.35 2.59
N GLU A 29 -19.42 -16.62 2.35
CA GLU A 29 -18.80 -17.69 3.15
C GLU A 29 -17.41 -17.99 2.61
N PRO A 30 -16.35 -17.81 3.42
CA PRO A 30 -15.01 -18.17 2.99
C PRO A 30 -14.88 -19.69 2.93
N GLY A 31 -14.31 -20.20 1.82
CA GLY A 31 -13.92 -21.61 1.75
C GLY A 31 -12.86 -21.94 2.80
N GLN A 32 -12.85 -23.21 3.26
CA GLN A 32 -11.82 -23.71 4.17
C GLN A 32 -10.43 -23.51 3.56
N LYS A 33 -9.53 -22.86 4.32
CA LYS A 33 -8.11 -22.77 3.99
C LYS A 33 -7.35 -23.78 4.83
N SER A 34 -6.44 -24.52 4.20
CA SER A 34 -5.50 -25.38 4.91
C SER A 34 -4.59 -24.52 5.78
N ILE A 35 -4.43 -24.90 7.05
CA ILE A 35 -3.49 -24.25 7.96
C ILE A 35 -2.07 -24.72 7.57
N PRO A 36 -1.14 -23.81 7.25
CA PRO A 36 0.23 -24.20 6.95
C PRO A 36 0.90 -24.82 8.17
N THR A 37 1.55 -25.98 7.98
CA THR A 37 2.20 -26.76 9.06
C THR A 37 3.59 -26.25 9.43
N LYS A 38 4.16 -25.34 8.62
CA LYS A 38 5.51 -24.79 8.83
C LYS A 38 5.43 -23.37 9.39
N ALA A 39 6.15 -23.13 10.48
CA ALA A 39 6.35 -21.81 11.04
C ALA A 39 7.65 -21.19 10.52
N VAL A 40 7.60 -19.93 10.10
CA VAL A 40 8.78 -19.14 9.72
C VAL A 40 8.79 -17.83 10.48
N GLY A 41 9.92 -17.53 11.12
CA GLY A 41 10.14 -16.24 11.79
C GLY A 41 10.33 -15.14 10.76
N ILE A 42 9.74 -13.97 11.01
CA ILE A 42 9.93 -12.76 10.19
C ILE A 42 10.52 -11.65 11.04
N ASP A 43 11.65 -11.12 10.61
CA ASP A 43 12.17 -9.82 11.07
C ASP A 43 11.95 -8.76 9.98
N VAL A 44 11.40 -7.61 10.35
CA VAL A 44 11.05 -6.52 9.42
C VAL A 44 11.99 -5.33 9.60
N GLY A 45 12.50 -4.80 8.50
CA GLY A 45 13.55 -3.80 8.54
C GLY A 45 13.37 -2.62 7.59
N ILE A 46 14.27 -1.64 7.73
CA ILE A 46 14.38 -0.49 6.81
C ILE A 46 15.27 -0.85 5.60
N ARG A 47 16.33 -1.64 5.83
CA ARG A 47 17.29 -2.06 4.79
C ARG A 47 16.68 -3.11 3.85
N SER A 48 16.24 -4.22 4.40
CA SER A 48 15.37 -5.24 3.79
C SER A 48 13.96 -5.04 4.33
N PHE A 49 12.93 -5.27 3.51
CA PHE A 49 11.55 -5.18 3.96
C PHE A 49 11.23 -6.26 5.00
N ALA A 50 11.68 -7.48 4.75
CA ALA A 50 11.57 -8.61 5.66
C ALA A 50 12.72 -9.59 5.46
N VAL A 51 13.16 -10.25 6.52
CA VAL A 51 14.13 -11.36 6.50
C VAL A 51 13.47 -12.55 7.19
N PHE A 52 13.57 -13.72 6.57
CA PHE A 52 13.01 -14.96 7.07
C PHE A 52 14.05 -15.75 7.85
N SER A 53 13.61 -16.54 8.83
CA SER A 53 14.46 -17.49 9.55
C SER A 53 15.09 -18.56 8.62
N THR A 54 14.58 -18.70 7.39
CA THR A 54 15.16 -19.54 6.33
C THR A 54 16.36 -18.89 5.62
N GLY A 55 16.70 -17.64 5.94
CA GLY A 55 17.77 -16.87 5.32
C GLY A 55 17.35 -16.08 4.08
N GLU A 56 16.13 -16.29 3.57
CA GLU A 56 15.58 -15.50 2.46
C GLU A 56 15.24 -14.07 2.92
N ALA A 57 15.53 -13.08 2.07
CA ALA A 57 15.20 -11.68 2.35
C ALA A 57 14.34 -11.08 1.23
N ILE A 58 13.39 -10.24 1.62
CA ILE A 58 12.58 -9.43 0.72
C ILE A 58 13.15 -8.02 0.71
N GLU A 59 13.48 -7.53 -0.47
CA GLU A 59 13.97 -6.16 -0.62
C GLU A 59 12.88 -5.13 -0.33
N ASN A 60 13.31 -4.00 0.24
CA ASN A 60 12.46 -2.81 0.33
C ASN A 60 12.51 -2.04 -1.00
N PRO A 61 11.40 -1.93 -1.76
CA PRO A 61 11.40 -1.27 -3.07
C PRO A 61 11.62 0.25 -3.00
N LYS A 62 11.60 0.86 -1.80
CA LYS A 62 11.88 2.29 -1.54
C LYS A 62 11.11 3.25 -2.46
N TYR A 63 9.80 3.01 -2.65
CA TYR A 63 8.95 3.81 -3.54
C TYR A 63 8.95 5.32 -3.21
N LEU A 64 9.03 5.65 -1.92
CA LEU A 64 9.11 7.04 -1.46
C LEU A 64 10.41 7.68 -1.93
N GLY A 65 11.57 7.06 -1.63
CA GLY A 65 12.89 7.55 -2.07
C GLY A 65 12.97 7.78 -3.58
N LYS A 66 12.40 6.87 -4.39
CA LYS A 66 12.33 7.03 -5.86
C LYS A 66 11.48 8.23 -6.30
N SER A 67 10.48 8.62 -5.49
CA SER A 67 9.54 9.69 -5.81
C SER A 67 9.85 11.02 -5.11
N GLU A 68 10.73 11.02 -4.12
CA GLU A 68 11.06 12.16 -3.25
C GLU A 68 11.53 13.38 -4.04
N LYS A 69 12.52 13.23 -4.92
CA LYS A 69 13.03 14.35 -5.74
C LYS A 69 11.90 15.05 -6.51
N LYS A 70 11.00 14.26 -7.09
CA LYS A 70 9.85 14.78 -7.85
C LYS A 70 8.81 15.43 -6.92
N LEU A 71 8.53 14.81 -5.78
CA LEU A 71 7.60 15.35 -4.78
C LEU A 71 8.11 16.68 -4.21
N ALA A 72 9.39 16.75 -3.81
CA ALA A 72 10.01 17.96 -3.29
C ALA A 72 9.95 19.12 -4.30
N LYS A 73 10.31 18.86 -5.57
CA LYS A 73 10.19 19.87 -6.64
C LYS A 73 8.76 20.40 -6.76
N ARG A 74 7.76 19.52 -6.84
CA ARG A 74 6.35 19.93 -7.02
C ARG A 74 5.77 20.59 -5.77
N GLN A 75 6.23 20.22 -4.57
CA GLN A 75 5.86 20.90 -3.33
C GLN A 75 6.45 22.31 -3.27
N ARG A 76 7.70 22.51 -3.69
CA ARG A 76 8.31 23.85 -3.80
C ARG A 76 7.57 24.70 -4.84
N GLU A 77 7.26 24.15 -6.00
CA GLU A 77 6.45 24.87 -7.01
C GLU A 77 5.09 25.27 -6.46
N LEU A 78 4.44 24.43 -5.65
CA LEU A 78 3.16 24.72 -5.01
C LEU A 78 3.27 25.83 -3.95
N SER A 79 4.32 25.83 -3.12
CA SER A 79 4.49 26.82 -2.05
C SER A 79 4.68 28.22 -2.60
N LEU A 80 5.31 28.34 -3.78
CA LEU A 80 5.51 29.61 -4.48
C LEU A 80 4.23 30.18 -5.14
N LYS A 81 3.13 29.42 -5.22
CA LYS A 81 1.89 29.91 -5.85
C LYS A 81 1.02 30.69 -4.87
N LYS A 82 0.45 31.82 -5.33
CA LYS A 82 -0.53 32.63 -4.59
C LYS A 82 -1.70 31.78 -4.09
N LYS A 83 -2.02 31.88 -2.80
CA LYS A 83 -3.19 31.22 -2.19
C LYS A 83 -4.47 31.62 -2.94
N GLY A 84 -5.39 30.66 -3.09
CA GLY A 84 -6.65 30.86 -3.83
C GLY A 84 -6.56 30.83 -5.36
N SER A 85 -5.39 31.09 -5.96
CA SER A 85 -5.24 31.17 -7.42
C SER A 85 -5.56 29.85 -8.15
N ALA A 86 -6.05 29.96 -9.39
CA ALA A 86 -6.31 28.80 -10.24
C ALA A 86 -5.04 27.97 -10.51
N SER A 87 -3.89 28.62 -10.67
CA SER A 87 -2.60 27.94 -10.85
C SER A 87 -2.18 27.14 -9.62
N ARG A 88 -2.44 27.66 -8.39
CA ARG A 88 -2.23 26.91 -7.15
C ARG A 88 -3.14 25.69 -7.05
N LYS A 89 -4.42 25.81 -7.46
CA LYS A 89 -5.36 24.66 -7.48
C LYS A 89 -4.82 23.54 -8.37
N LYS A 90 -4.32 23.87 -9.57
CA LYS A 90 -3.68 22.92 -10.49
C LYS A 90 -2.43 22.27 -9.87
N ALA A 91 -1.52 23.06 -9.30
CA ALA A 91 -0.31 22.54 -8.64
C ALA A 91 -0.63 21.60 -7.46
N ARG A 92 -1.65 21.94 -6.65
CA ARG A 92 -2.10 21.11 -5.53
C ARG A 92 -2.59 19.74 -6.00
N LEU A 93 -3.34 19.69 -7.11
CA LEU A 93 -3.79 18.43 -7.70
C LEU A 93 -2.62 17.57 -8.17
N ILE A 94 -1.58 18.16 -8.77
CA ILE A 94 -0.38 17.42 -9.20
C ILE A 94 0.30 16.76 -8.00
N VAL A 95 0.52 17.51 -6.92
CA VAL A 95 1.12 16.98 -5.67
C VAL A 95 0.24 15.86 -5.09
N ALA A 96 -1.08 16.05 -5.05
CA ALA A 96 -2.00 15.03 -4.56
C ALA A 96 -1.97 13.74 -5.40
N LYS A 97 -1.89 13.85 -6.74
CA LYS A 97 -1.75 12.69 -7.63
C LYS A 97 -0.44 11.92 -7.39
N LEU A 98 0.66 12.62 -7.12
CA LEU A 98 1.94 11.99 -6.81
C LEU A 98 1.88 11.22 -5.48
N HIS A 99 1.33 11.83 -4.43
CA HIS A 99 1.13 11.15 -3.14
C HIS A 99 0.24 9.92 -3.27
N ARG A 100 -0.86 10.01 -4.02
CA ARG A 100 -1.71 8.85 -4.32
C ARG A 100 -0.93 7.74 -5.03
N LYS A 101 -0.09 8.07 -6.01
CA LYS A 101 0.73 7.08 -6.73
C LYS A 101 1.65 6.31 -5.77
N VAL A 102 2.38 7.02 -4.90
CA VAL A 102 3.27 6.39 -3.92
C VAL A 102 2.49 5.52 -2.94
N ARG A 103 1.35 5.99 -2.43
CA ARG A 103 0.45 5.20 -1.57
C ARG A 103 0.01 3.91 -2.24
N ASN A 104 -0.44 3.99 -3.50
CA ASN A 104 -0.94 2.83 -4.23
C ASN A 104 0.18 1.82 -4.52
N GLN A 105 1.40 2.27 -4.83
CA GLN A 105 2.55 1.39 -5.00
C GLN A 105 2.89 0.63 -3.72
N ARG A 106 2.87 1.32 -2.56
CA ARG A 106 3.10 0.69 -1.25
C ARG A 106 2.02 -0.34 -0.91
N SER A 107 0.75 0.01 -1.11
CA SER A 107 -0.37 -0.89 -0.84
C SER A 107 -0.36 -2.12 -1.75
N ASP A 108 -0.06 -1.94 -3.04
CA ASP A 108 0.07 -3.04 -4.00
C ASP A 108 1.19 -4.01 -3.61
N PHE A 109 2.35 -3.47 -3.22
CA PHE A 109 3.46 -4.29 -2.73
C PHE A 109 3.07 -5.08 -1.47
N HIS A 110 2.44 -4.45 -0.47
CA HIS A 110 1.99 -5.14 0.74
C HIS A 110 0.96 -6.24 0.43
N HIS A 111 -0.01 -5.98 -0.44
CA HIS A 111 -1.04 -6.96 -0.79
C HIS A 111 -0.46 -8.17 -1.54
N LYS A 112 0.43 -7.92 -2.51
CA LYS A 112 1.12 -8.99 -3.24
C LYS A 112 1.98 -9.82 -2.31
N LEU A 113 2.70 -9.16 -1.41
CA LEU A 113 3.54 -9.85 -0.45
C LEU A 113 2.72 -10.67 0.53
N SER A 114 1.67 -10.09 1.13
CA SER A 114 0.77 -10.81 2.04
C SER A 114 0.18 -12.05 1.39
N ARG A 115 -0.26 -11.97 0.11
CA ARG A 115 -0.74 -13.13 -0.63
C ARG A 115 0.34 -14.19 -0.86
N LYS A 116 1.56 -13.78 -1.19
CA LYS A 116 2.69 -14.70 -1.37
C LYS A 116 2.99 -15.44 -0.06
N LEU A 117 2.94 -14.73 1.06
CA LEU A 117 3.23 -15.25 2.38
C LEU A 117 2.14 -16.18 2.92
N GLU A 118 0.87 -15.81 2.76
CA GLU A 118 -0.27 -16.64 3.17
C GLU A 118 -0.25 -18.03 2.51
N LEU A 119 0.26 -18.13 1.28
CA LEU A 119 0.41 -19.41 0.58
C LEU A 119 1.58 -20.25 1.08
N MET A 120 2.51 -19.68 1.87
CA MET A 120 3.78 -20.34 2.19
C MET A 120 3.88 -20.82 3.66
N CYS A 121 3.44 -20.07 4.68
CA CYS A 121 3.76 -20.40 6.09
C CYS A 121 2.80 -19.84 7.15
N LEU A 122 2.88 -20.41 8.38
CA LEU A 122 2.43 -19.81 9.63
C LEU A 122 3.52 -18.82 10.11
N PHE A 123 3.16 -17.61 10.54
CA PHE A 123 4.15 -16.56 10.86
C PHE A 123 4.23 -16.25 12.35
N ILE A 124 5.46 -16.23 12.88
CA ILE A 124 5.78 -15.68 14.20
C ILE A 124 6.56 -14.38 13.96
N LEU A 125 5.97 -13.25 14.33
CA LEU A 125 6.62 -11.94 14.24
C LEU A 125 7.52 -11.74 15.46
N GLU A 126 8.83 -11.77 15.26
CA GLU A 126 9.77 -11.29 16.27
C GLU A 126 9.87 -9.76 16.13
N ARG A 127 9.47 -9.03 17.18
CA ARG A 127 9.69 -7.58 17.22
C ARG A 127 11.17 -7.32 17.47
N SER A 128 11.88 -6.87 16.44
CA SER A 128 13.16 -6.20 16.63
C SER A 128 12.92 -4.89 17.40
N SER A 129 13.28 -4.92 18.68
CA SER A 129 13.35 -3.73 19.53
C SER A 129 14.62 -2.99 19.15
N SER A 130 14.51 -1.87 18.45
CA SER A 130 15.65 -0.99 18.20
C SER A 130 15.35 0.40 18.74
N THR A 131 16.07 0.74 19.81
CA THR A 131 16.38 2.08 20.35
C THR A 131 16.77 3.09 19.29
#